data_AF-A0A177D0S1-F1
#
_entry.id   AF-A0A177D0S1-F1
#
_cell.length_a   1.000
_cell.length_b   1.000
_cell.length_c   1.000
_cell.angle_alpha   90.00
_cell.angle_beta   90.00
_cell.angle_gamma   90.00
#
_symmetry.space_group_name_H-M   'P 1'
#
loop_
_entity.id
_entity.type
_entity.pdbx_description
1 polymer ?
#
loop_
_entity_poly.entity_id
_entity_poly.type
_entity_poly.pdbx_seq_one_letter_code
_entity_poly.pdbx_strand_id
1 'polypeptide(L)' 'RLLILNSYASYLTLDFLEYYKAKRIIVIVYLLYSTHSLQLLDIMLFSLLLKHYTKELT' A
#
# COMPACT_ATOMS: atom_id res chain seq x y z
N ARG A 1 -5.84 11.81 -10.12
CA ARG A 1 -5.91 10.44 -9.55
C ARG A 1 -4.65 10.22 -8.74
N LEU A 2 -4.74 9.60 -7.57
CA LEU A 2 -3.63 9.41 -6.65
C LEU A 2 -3.46 7.92 -6.35
N LEU A 3 -2.23 7.42 -6.42
CA LEU A 3 -1.87 6.06 -6.06
C LEU A 3 -0.76 6.11 -5.00
N ILE A 4 -0.98 5.44 -3.88
CA ILE A 4 -0.02 5.38 -2.78
C ILE A 4 0.45 3.92 -2.66
N LEU A 5 1.76 3.70 -2.74
CA LEU A 5 2.37 2.37 -2.75
C LEU A 5 3.39 2.21 -1.63
N ASN A 6 3.56 0.97 -1.20
CA ASN A 6 4.66 0.58 -0.32
C ASN A 6 5.99 0.64 -1.10
N SER A 7 7.10 0.86 -0.40
CA SER A 7 8.45 1.00 -0.95
C SER A 7 9.04 -0.31 -1.52
N TYR A 8 8.21 -1.33 -1.77
CA TYR A 8 8.70 -2.59 -2.30
C TYR A 8 9.13 -2.40 -3.75
N ALA A 9 10.44 -2.52 -3.97
CA ALA A 9 11.09 -2.34 -5.26
C ALA A 9 10.53 -3.26 -6.36
N SER A 10 9.87 -4.37 -5.99
CA SER A 10 9.26 -5.33 -6.91
C SER A 10 8.17 -4.73 -7.83
N TYR A 11 7.54 -3.62 -7.44
CA TYR A 11 6.46 -2.99 -8.22
C TYR A 11 6.90 -1.70 -8.94
N LEU A 12 8.10 -1.19 -8.67
CA LEU A 12 8.58 0.09 -9.18
C LEU A 12 9.51 -0.11 -10.39
N THR A 13 8.95 -0.63 -11.49
CA THR A 13 9.63 -0.66 -12.79
C THR A 13 9.41 0.64 -13.57
N LEU A 14 10.30 0.94 -14.53
CA LEU A 14 10.18 2.13 -15.39
C LEU A 14 8.87 2.12 -16.18
N ASP A 15 8.51 0.98 -16.78
CA ASP A 15 7.25 0.81 -17.52
C ASP A 15 6.01 1.08 -16.66
N PHE A 16 6.07 0.67 -15.38
CA PHE A 16 5.03 0.97 -14.42
C PHE A 16 4.88 2.48 -14.27
N LEU A 17 5.96 3.20 -13.98
CA LEU A 17 5.91 4.65 -13.79
C LEU A 17 5.44 5.39 -15.05
N GLU A 18 5.87 4.96 -16.23
CA GLU A 18 5.43 5.56 -17.51
C GLU A 18 3.94 5.37 -17.76
N TYR A 19 3.39 4.18 -17.48
CA TYR A 19 1.96 3.91 -17.59
C TYR A 19 1.12 4.83 -16.67
N TYR A 20 1.54 5.00 -15.41
CA TYR A 20 0.82 5.85 -14.46
C TYR A 20 0.98 7.34 -14.78
N LYS A 21 2.14 7.75 -15.28
CA LYS A 21 2.40 9.11 -15.77
C LYS A 21 1.52 9.45 -16.97
N ALA A 22 1.41 8.55 -17.96
CA ALA A 22 0.53 8.72 -19.12
C ALA A 22 -0.95 8.87 -18.71
N LYS A 23 -1.36 8.22 -17.62
CA LYS A 23 -2.72 8.31 -17.07
C LYS A 23 -2.95 9.47 -16.09
N ARG A 24 -1.97 10.37 -15.93
CA ARG A 24 -2.01 11.51 -14.98
C ARG A 24 -2.33 11.04 -13.55
N ILE A 25 -1.74 9.93 -13.15
CA ILE A 25 -1.84 9.37 -11.81
C ILE A 25 -0.56 9.75 -11.07
N ILE A 26 -0.70 10.49 -9.97
CA ILE A 26 0.41 10.82 -9.09
C ILE A 26 0.72 9.57 -8.26
N VAL A 27 1.96 9.10 -8.30
CA VAL A 27 2.42 7.95 -7.52
C VAL A 27 3.24 8.47 -6.34
N ILE A 28 2.83 8.15 -5.12
CA ILE A 28 3.55 8.43 -3.89
C ILE A 28 4.03 7.09 -3.32
N VAL A 29 5.31 7.02 -2.98
CA VAL A 29 5.94 5.82 -2.41
C VAL A 29 6.26 6.11 -0.95
N TYR A 30 5.84 5.23 -0.03
CA TYR A 30 6.22 5.33 1.37
C TYR A 30 7.73 5.09 1.55
N LEU A 31 8.33 5.67 2.59
CA LEU A 31 9.72 5.38 2.94
C LEU A 31 9.83 3.96 3.52
N LEU A 32 10.95 3.28 3.24
CA LEU A 32 11.27 1.97 3.82
C LEU A 32 11.10 2.04 5.36
N TYR A 33 10.52 0.99 5.96
CA TYR A 33 10.22 0.87 7.39
C TYR A 33 9.09 1.76 7.95
N SER A 34 8.48 2.64 7.16
CA SER A 34 7.28 3.40 7.60
C SER A 34 5.96 2.72 7.24
N THR A 35 6.00 1.60 6.53
CA THR A 35 4.84 0.91 6.00
C THR A 35 3.87 0.47 7.10
N HIS A 36 4.38 -0.21 8.12
CA HIS A 36 3.57 -0.71 9.23
C HIS A 36 2.99 0.39 10.13
N SER A 37 3.43 1.64 9.98
CA SER A 37 2.96 2.79 10.75
C SER A 37 2.23 3.85 9.94
N LEU A 38 2.33 3.84 8.60
CA LEU A 38 1.70 4.84 7.74
C LEU A 38 0.80 4.25 6.65
N GLN A 39 0.92 2.96 6.30
CA GLN A 39 -0.07 2.34 5.42
C GLN A 39 -1.38 2.13 6.17
N LEU A 40 -2.36 2.96 5.82
CA LEU A 40 -3.74 2.89 6.29
C LEU A 40 -4.35 1.50 6.06
N LEU A 41 -3.92 0.81 5.00
CA LEU A 41 -4.33 -0.56 4.71
C LEU A 41 -3.92 -1.55 5.81
N ASP A 42 -2.68 -1.45 6.30
CA ASP A 42 -2.17 -2.32 7.38
C ASP A 42 -2.81 -1.99 8.73
N ILE A 43 -2.94 -0.70 9.05
CA ILE A 43 -3.38 -0.25 10.37
C ILE A 43 -4.89 -0.37 10.55
N MET A 44 -5.67 -0.11 9.50
CA MET A 44 -7.12 -0.13 9.61
C MET A 44 -7.70 -1.43 9.07
N LEU A 45 -7.43 -1.76 7.80
CA LEU A 45 -8.13 -2.87 7.16
C LEU A 45 -7.64 -4.22 7.68
N PHE A 46 -6.33 -4.47 7.64
CA PHE A 46 -5.78 -5.75 8.10
C PHE A 46 -5.95 -5.95 9.60
N SER A 47 -5.84 -4.89 10.40
CA SER A 47 -6.09 -4.97 11.84
C SER A 47 -7.55 -5.30 12.19
N LEU A 48 -8.51 -4.78 11.42
CA LEU A 48 -9.93 -5.08 11.61
C LEU A 48 -10.26 -6.51 11.16
N LEU A 49 -9.67 -6.95 10.04
CA LEU A 49 -9.78 -8.33 9.55
C LEU A 49 -9.19 -9.32 10.55
N LEU A 50 -8.01 -9.02 11.10
CA LEU A 50 -7.36 -9.84 12.13
C LEU A 50 -8.26 -9.98 13.36
N LYS A 51 -8.81 -8.87 13.88
CA LYS A 51 -9.73 -8.91 15.03
C LYS A 51 -10.95 -9.78 14.78
N HIS A 52 -11.55 -9.68 13.59
CA HIS A 52 -12.71 -10.49 13.25
C HIS A 52 -12.34 -11.97 13.17
N TYR A 53 -11.23 -12.28 12.50
CA TYR A 53 -10.73 -13.64 12.36
C TYR A 53 -10.37 -14.28 13.70
N THR A 54 -9.71 -13.55 14.62
CA THR A 54 -9.41 -14.06 15.98
C THR A 54 -10.68 -14.38 16.76
N LYS A 55 -11.77 -13.63 16.55
CA LYS A 55 -13.05 -13.86 17.22
C LYS A 55 -13.77 -15.13 16.73
N GLU A 56 -13.56 -15.55 15.48
CA GLU A 56 -14.14 -16.80 14.97
C GLU A 56 -13.33 -18.05 15.40
N LEU A 57 -12.07 -17.86 15.79
CA LEU A 57 -11.15 -18.92 16.23
C LEU A 57 -11.18 -19.21 17.74
N THR A 58 -11.88 -18.38 18.54
CA THR A 58 -12.01 -18.52 20.00
C THR A 58 -13.44 -18.91 20.36
#